data_AF-A0A166B6J9-F1
#
_entry.id   AF-A0A166B6J9-F1
#
_cell.length_a   1.000
_cell.length_b   1.000
_cell.length_c   1.000
_cell.angle_alpha   90.00
_cell.angle_beta   90.00
_cell.angle_gamma   90.00
#
_symmetry.space_group_name_H-M   'P 1'
#
loop_
_entity.id
_entity.type
_entity.pdbx_description
1 polymer ?
#
loop_
_entity_poly.entity_id
_entity_poly.type
_entity_poly.pdbx_seq_one_letter_code
_entity_poly.pdbx_strand_id
1 'polypeptide(L)' 'MTVSKTAKPSRVRDCYMANQHAGHVRTPKGFTWHHDGANPGTLQLVDSSMHNAFPHSGGVSVIKEQLKNG' A
#
# COMPACT_ATOMS: atom_id res chain seq x y z
N MET A 1 -8.31 16.25 14.91
CA MET A 1 -8.19 16.41 13.45
C MET A 1 -9.28 15.59 12.79
N THR A 2 -10.31 16.23 12.27
CA THR A 2 -11.45 15.56 11.64
C THR A 2 -11.09 15.26 10.19
N VAL A 3 -10.76 14.01 9.86
CA VAL A 3 -10.57 13.60 8.47
C VAL A 3 -11.95 13.33 7.87
N SER A 4 -12.43 14.27 7.05
CA SER A 4 -13.70 14.16 6.32
C SER A 4 -13.74 12.89 5.47
N LYS A 5 -14.78 12.07 5.67
CA LYS A 5 -15.05 10.76 5.01
C LYS A 5 -15.29 10.83 3.47
N THR A 6 -14.92 11.91 2.79
CA THR A 6 -15.34 12.19 1.41
C THR A 6 -14.21 12.24 0.37
N ALA A 7 -12.95 12.10 0.79
CA ALA A 7 -11.84 12.00 -0.17
C ALA A 7 -11.70 10.56 -0.67
N LYS A 8 -11.78 10.35 -1.99
CA LYS A 8 -11.44 9.06 -2.61
C LYS A 8 -10.02 8.68 -2.19
N PRO A 9 -9.77 7.42 -1.78
CA PRO A 9 -8.42 6.97 -1.45
C PRO A 9 -7.52 7.20 -2.65
N SER A 10 -6.46 7.97 -2.47
CA SER A 10 -5.50 8.24 -3.53
C SER A 10 -4.13 7.75 -3.10
N ARG A 11 -3.56 6.84 -3.89
CA ARG A 11 -2.26 6.23 -3.60
C ARG A 11 -1.19 7.29 -3.31
N VAL A 12 -1.20 8.38 -4.06
CA VAL A 12 -0.28 9.51 -3.88
C VAL A 12 -0.45 10.15 -2.50
N ARG A 13 -1.69 10.39 -2.04
CA ARG A 13 -1.94 11.00 -0.74
C ARG A 13 -1.63 10.05 0.41
N ASP A 14 -1.95 8.77 0.26
CA ASP A 14 -1.63 7.76 1.28
C ASP A 14 -0.11 7.66 1.47
N CYS A 15 0.66 7.62 0.38
CA CYS A 15 2.13 7.63 0.44
C CYS A 15 2.68 8.92 1.07
N TYR A 16 2.09 10.08 0.76
CA TYR A 16 2.49 11.35 1.37
C TYR A 16 2.25 11.34 2.89
N MET A 17 1.08 10.88 3.33
CA MET A 17 0.77 10.77 4.74
C MET A 17 1.69 9.75 5.42
N ALA A 18 1.92 8.58 4.83
CA ALA A 18 2.83 7.59 5.39
C ALA A 18 4.27 8.13 5.56
N ASN A 19 4.76 8.91 4.59
CA ASN A 19 6.04 9.61 4.73
C ASN A 19 6.04 10.55 5.94
N GLN A 20 5.02 11.39 6.09
CA GLN A 20 4.88 12.32 7.22
C GLN A 20 4.84 11.57 8.57
N HIS A 21 4.06 10.49 8.65
CA HIS A 21 3.92 9.67 9.85
C HIS A 21 5.20 8.91 10.23
N ALA A 22 5.97 8.46 9.24
CA ALA A 22 7.25 7.77 9.44
C ALA A 22 8.44 8.73 9.62
N GLY A 23 8.22 10.05 9.61
CA GLY A 23 9.29 11.04 9.74
C GLY A 23 10.15 11.22 8.50
N HIS A 24 9.63 10.84 7.32
CA HIS A 24 10.31 10.98 6.05
C HIS A 24 9.80 12.20 5.28
N VAL A 25 10.72 12.99 4.71
CA VAL A 25 10.38 14.11 3.80
C VAL A 25 9.78 13.59 2.49
N ARG A 26 10.21 12.40 2.06
CA ARG A 26 9.74 11.68 0.86
C ARG A 26 9.99 10.18 1.05
N THR A 27 9.36 9.36 0.23
CA THR A 27 9.61 7.91 0.26
C THR A 27 11.11 7.65 0.05
N PRO A 28 11.77 6.91 0.96
CA PRO A 28 13.19 6.60 0.83
C PRO A 28 13.53 5.95 -0.51
N LYS A 29 14.70 6.28 -1.05
CA LYS A 29 15.18 5.71 -2.32
C LYS A 29 15.31 4.19 -2.19
N GLY A 30 14.77 3.45 -3.16
CA GLY A 30 14.80 1.99 -3.16
C GLY A 30 13.63 1.34 -2.42
N PHE A 31 12.74 2.12 -1.81
CA PHE A 31 11.57 1.61 -1.08
C PHE A 31 10.26 2.08 -1.71
N THR A 32 9.19 1.34 -1.43
CA THR A 32 7.82 1.68 -1.81
C THR A 32 6.88 1.46 -0.63
N TRP A 33 5.82 2.26 -0.57
CA TRP A 33 4.71 2.02 0.34
C TRP A 33 3.79 0.95 -0.25
N HIS A 34 3.59 -0.12 0.49
CA HIS A 34 2.73 -1.26 0.18
C HIS A 34 1.50 -1.24 1.08
N HIS A 35 0.30 -1.31 0.51
CA HIS A 35 -0.95 -1.45 1.26
C HIS A 35 -1.08 -2.87 1.79
N ASP A 36 -1.17 -2.99 3.12
CA ASP A 36 -1.40 -4.28 3.76
C ASP A 36 -2.82 -4.77 3.46
N GLY A 37 -2.94 -5.97 2.88
CA GLY A 37 -4.23 -6.59 2.60
C GLY A 37 -4.94 -7.09 3.86
N ALA A 38 -4.21 -7.37 4.95
CA ALA A 38 -4.79 -7.89 6.19
C ALA A 38 -5.35 -6.78 7.09
N ASN A 39 -4.75 -5.58 7.05
CA ASN A 39 -5.11 -4.46 7.89
C ASN A 39 -5.44 -3.21 7.03
N PRO A 40 -6.72 -3.00 6.67
CA PRO A 40 -7.13 -1.84 5.89
C PRO A 40 -6.68 -0.52 6.55
N GLY A 41 -6.06 0.35 5.75
CA GLY A 41 -5.52 1.64 6.23
C GLY A 41 -4.07 1.58 6.72
N THR A 42 -3.46 0.41 6.78
CA THR A 42 -2.03 0.25 7.08
C THR A 42 -1.18 0.26 5.82
N LEU A 43 -0.08 1.02 5.86
CA LEU A 43 0.96 1.04 4.84
C LEU A 43 2.27 0.51 5.43
N GLN A 44 2.95 -0.36 4.69
CA GLN A 44 4.26 -0.91 5.03
C GLN A 44 5.32 -0.38 4.08
N LEU A 45 6.46 0.06 4.62
CA LEU A 45 7.60 0.46 3.80
C LEU A 45 8.41 -0.79 3.48
N VAL A 46 8.49 -1.14 2.21
CA VAL A 46 9.16 -2.37 1.75
C VAL A 46 10.16 -2.06 0.65
N ASP A 47 11.16 -2.92 0.49
CA ASP A 47 12.13 -2.83 -0.59
C ASP A 47 11.42 -2.96 -1.95
N SER A 48 11.70 -2.03 -2.86
CA SER A 48 11.04 -1.95 -4.16
C SER A 48 11.42 -3.11 -5.08
N SER A 49 12.65 -3.63 -4.98
CA SER A 49 13.08 -4.77 -5.79
C SER A 49 12.32 -6.04 -5.38
N MET A 50 12.15 -6.26 -4.07
CA MET A 50 11.35 -7.36 -3.54
C MET A 50 9.87 -7.21 -3.89
N HIS A 51 9.31 -6.01 -3.73
CA HIS A 51 7.92 -5.72 -4.10
C HIS A 51 7.64 -6.01 -5.58
N ASN A 52 8.59 -5.68 -6.46
CA ASN A 52 8.43 -5.89 -7.90
C ASN A 52 8.73 -7.33 -8.34
N ALA A 53 9.54 -8.08 -7.61
CA ALA A 53 9.84 -9.48 -7.90
C ALA A 53 8.64 -10.42 -7.63
N PHE A 54 7.78 -10.06 -6.69
CA PHE A 54 6.60 -10.83 -6.30
C PHE A 54 5.32 -10.00 -6.42
N PRO A 55 4.95 -9.56 -7.64
CA PRO A 55 3.75 -8.77 -7.81
C PRO A 55 2.54 -9.63 -7.45
N HIS A 56 1.69 -9.10 -6.56
CA HIS A 56 0.38 -9.68 -6.27
C HIS A 56 0.36 -11.10 -5.67
N SER A 57 1.42 -11.59 -5.03
CA SER A 57 1.43 -12.91 -4.37
C SER A 57 0.70 -12.95 -3.00
N GLY A 58 -0.07 -11.92 -2.65
CA GLY A 58 -0.84 -11.84 -1.40
C GLY A 58 -2.26 -12.40 -1.52
N GLY A 59 -2.84 -12.84 -0.38
CA GLY A 59 -4.10 -13.59 -0.31
C GLY A 59 -5.30 -12.97 -1.03
N VAL A 60 -5.39 -11.63 -1.12
CA VAL A 60 -6.49 -10.95 -1.82
C VAL A 60 -6.46 -11.17 -3.35
N SER A 61 -5.28 -11.35 -3.93
CA SER A 61 -5.12 -11.60 -5.37
C SER A 61 -5.35 -13.06 -5.72
N VAL A 62 -4.88 -13.99 -4.89
CA VAL A 62 -5.18 -15.44 -5.02
C VAL A 62 -6.68 -15.67 -4.97
N ILE A 63 -7.40 -15.03 -4.03
CA ILE A 63 -8.85 -15.13 -3.94
C ILE A 63 -9.53 -14.59 -5.22
N LYS A 64 -9.05 -13.47 -5.78
CA LYS A 64 -9.60 -12.91 -7.03
C LYS A 64 -9.28 -13.75 -8.28
N GLU A 65 -8.11 -14.38 -8.33
CA GLU A 65 -7.71 -15.33 -9.39
C GLU A 65 -8.59 -16.60 -9.33
N GLN A 66 -8.79 -17.14 -8.12
CA GLN A 66 -9.64 -18.32 -7.90
C GLN A 66 -11.11 -18.06 -8.22
N LEU A 67 -11.63 -16.87 -7.92
CA LEU A 67 -13.01 -16.47 -8.26
C LEU A 67 -13.23 -16.18 -9.75
N LYS A 68 -12.16 -15.92 -10.53
CA LYS A 68 -12.25 -15.74 -11.99
C LYS A 68 -12.22 -17.04 -12.76
N ASN A 69 -11.68 -18.10 -12.16
CA ASN A 69 -11.49 -19.42 -12.77
C ASN A 69 -12.48 -20.47 -12.22
N GLY A 70 -13.49 -20.04 -11.45
CA GLY A 70 -14.54 -20.89 -10.88
C GLY A 70 -15.91 -20.65 -11.53
#